data_AF-W2ILS4-F1
#
_entry.id   AF-W2ILS4-F1
#
_cell.length_a   1.000
_cell.length_b   1.000
_cell.length_c   1.000
_cell.angle_alpha   90.00
_cell.angle_beta   90.00
_cell.angle_gamma   90.00
#
_symmetry.space_group_name_H-M   'P 1'
#
loop_
_entity.id
_entity.type
_entity.pdbx_description
1 polymer ?
#
loop_
_entity_poly.entity_id
_entity_poly.type
_entity_poly.pdbx_seq_one_letter_code
_entity_poly.pdbx_strand_id
1 'polypeptide(L)'
;RPVQVLKQDKAAWLLPMVEDLSNSPSSLQAPTLHMSVQVNFAHKQLGTTFCRFSLGSDPDFTLDAFHREIASARTFTFEEEIEWMQANGLARGGSLDNAVVFAKDGQSGVLNKDGLRFSDEWTRHKMLDCIGDIGLAGLPLHGYFFATSPGHALTHDLLRELFKDPENYEEVFKTK
;
A
#
# COMPACT_ATOMS: atom_id res chain seq x y z
N ARG A 1 -15.23 -3.61 -13.88
CA ARG A 1 -16.22 -3.42 -12.78
C ARG A 1 -15.50 -3.38 -11.42
N PRO A 2 -16.14 -2.96 -10.30
CA PRO A 2 -15.53 -3.05 -8.97
C PRO A 2 -15.05 -4.47 -8.61
N VAL A 3 -13.88 -4.57 -7.98
CA VAL A 3 -13.29 -5.82 -7.47
C VAL A 3 -12.98 -5.64 -5.99
N GLN A 4 -13.21 -6.69 -5.19
CA GLN A 4 -12.91 -6.66 -3.76
C GLN A 4 -12.44 -8.01 -3.22
N VAL A 5 -11.62 -7.96 -2.18
CA VAL A 5 -11.26 -9.12 -1.36
C VAL A 5 -11.53 -8.75 0.09
N LEU A 6 -12.32 -9.59 0.78
CA LEU A 6 -12.69 -9.41 2.17
C LEU A 6 -12.12 -10.56 3.00
N LYS A 7 -11.41 -10.22 4.08
CA LYS A 7 -10.95 -11.12 5.15
C LYS A 7 -11.53 -10.59 6.48
N GLN A 8 -11.42 -11.37 7.55
CA GLN A 8 -12.08 -11.05 8.82
C GLN A 8 -11.79 -9.62 9.33
N ASP A 9 -10.53 -9.18 9.25
CA ASP A 9 -10.04 -7.90 9.77
C ASP A 9 -9.41 -6.99 8.70
N LYS A 10 -9.45 -7.42 7.43
CA LYS A 10 -8.74 -6.79 6.32
C LYS A 10 -9.58 -6.81 5.07
N ALA A 11 -9.47 -5.78 4.26
CA ALA A 11 -10.14 -5.74 2.98
C ALA A 11 -9.38 -4.88 1.98
N ALA A 12 -9.56 -5.17 0.71
CA ALA A 12 -9.04 -4.36 -0.37
C ALA A 12 -10.06 -4.26 -1.50
N TRP A 13 -10.08 -3.10 -2.16
CA TRP A 13 -10.96 -2.79 -3.27
C TRP A 13 -10.18 -2.14 -4.40
N LEU A 14 -10.60 -2.44 -5.62
CA LEU A 14 -10.27 -1.69 -6.81
C LEU A 14 -11.58 -1.28 -7.50
N LEU A 15 -11.80 0.03 -7.63
CA LEU A 15 -13.03 0.60 -8.18
C LEU A 15 -12.70 1.35 -9.48
N PRO A 16 -13.56 1.24 -10.52
CA PRO A 16 -13.42 2.06 -11.73
C PRO A 16 -13.66 3.56 -11.41
N MET A 17 -13.10 4.45 -12.23
CA MET A 17 -13.36 5.87 -12.11
C MET A 17 -14.77 6.21 -12.63
N VAL A 18 -15.53 7.04 -11.90
CA VAL A 18 -16.95 7.30 -12.17
C VAL A 18 -17.15 8.05 -13.51
N GLU A 19 -16.17 8.87 -13.91
CA GLU A 19 -16.20 9.67 -15.14
C GLU A 19 -16.11 8.82 -16.42
N ASP A 20 -15.69 7.56 -16.32
CA ASP A 20 -15.58 6.61 -17.43
C ASP A 20 -16.84 5.75 -17.64
N LEU A 21 -17.84 5.86 -16.75
CA LEU A 21 -19.09 5.11 -16.89
C LEU A 21 -20.09 5.77 -17.88
N SER A 22 -19.82 7.00 -18.31
CA SER A 22 -20.74 7.82 -19.12
C SER A 22 -20.17 8.32 -20.46
N ASN A 23 -18.89 8.12 -20.75
CA ASN A 23 -18.22 8.68 -21.92
C ASN A 23 -17.73 7.62 -22.93
N SER A 24 -17.81 7.98 -24.20
CA SER A 24 -17.29 7.22 -25.36
C SER A 24 -15.77 7.00 -25.25
N PRO A 25 -15.17 5.92 -25.81
CA PRO A 25 -13.73 5.54 -25.71
C PRO A 25 -12.70 6.57 -26.22
N SER A 26 -13.13 7.77 -26.61
CA SER A 26 -12.38 8.75 -27.40
C SER A 26 -11.58 9.78 -26.60
N SER A 27 -11.62 9.77 -25.27
CA SER A 27 -10.69 10.58 -24.44
C SER A 27 -9.81 9.67 -23.59
N LEU A 28 -8.79 9.08 -24.21
CA LEU A 28 -7.77 8.30 -23.52
C LEU A 28 -6.99 9.20 -22.54
N GLN A 29 -7.48 9.33 -21.31
CA GLN A 29 -6.73 9.98 -20.24
C GLN A 29 -5.53 9.11 -19.88
N ALA A 30 -4.43 9.73 -19.49
CA ALA A 30 -3.32 8.98 -18.93
C ALA A 30 -3.78 8.31 -17.61
N PRO A 31 -3.35 7.05 -17.37
CA PRO A 31 -3.82 6.27 -16.24
C PRO A 31 -3.55 7.02 -14.93
N THR A 32 -4.53 7.04 -14.04
CA THR A 32 -4.41 7.62 -12.72
C THR A 32 -5.00 6.65 -11.70
N LEU A 33 -4.21 6.27 -10.70
CA LEU A 33 -4.64 5.43 -9.59
C LEU A 33 -4.61 6.23 -8.29
N HIS A 34 -5.78 6.49 -7.73
CA HIS A 34 -5.92 7.09 -6.41
C HIS A 34 -5.92 5.99 -5.35
N MET A 35 -4.95 6.02 -4.44
CA MET A 35 -4.75 5.01 -3.43
C MET A 35 -5.07 5.57 -2.04
N SER A 36 -5.79 4.80 -1.23
CA SER A 36 -6.04 5.08 0.18
C SER A 36 -5.81 3.84 1.02
N VAL A 37 -4.75 3.86 1.82
CA VAL A 37 -4.37 2.78 2.72
C VAL A 37 -4.67 3.19 4.15
N GLN A 38 -5.49 2.39 4.82
CA GLN A 38 -5.72 2.48 6.26
C GLN A 38 -4.90 1.40 6.96
N VAL A 39 -4.31 1.74 8.10
CA VAL A 39 -3.67 0.78 8.99
C VAL A 39 -4.29 0.90 10.38
N ASN A 40 -4.63 -0.24 10.97
CA ASN A 40 -5.13 -0.33 12.35
C ASN A 40 -4.28 -1.33 13.14
N PHE A 41 -3.56 -0.82 14.13
CA PHE A 41 -2.76 -1.57 15.10
C PHE A 41 -3.19 -1.24 16.53
N ALA A 42 -4.50 -1.08 16.77
CA ALA A 42 -5.03 -0.68 18.07
C ALA A 42 -4.60 -1.63 19.21
N HIS A 43 -4.47 -2.92 18.93
CA HIS A 43 -3.98 -3.94 19.87
C HIS A 43 -2.48 -3.81 20.20
N LYS A 44 -1.73 -2.94 19.49
CA LYS A 44 -0.32 -2.59 19.71
C LYS A 44 -0.14 -1.12 20.05
N GLN A 45 -1.20 -0.47 20.57
CA GLN A 45 -1.22 0.95 20.96
C GLN A 45 -0.96 1.96 19.84
N LEU A 46 -0.96 1.52 18.58
CA LEU A 46 -0.91 2.37 17.41
C LEU A 46 -2.33 2.58 16.88
N GLY A 47 -2.83 3.81 17.01
CA GLY A 47 -4.17 4.16 16.54
C GLY A 47 -4.36 3.97 15.04
N THR A 48 -5.61 4.04 14.59
CA THR A 48 -5.93 4.00 13.16
C THR A 48 -5.34 5.21 12.45
N THR A 49 -4.64 4.95 11.35
CA THR A 49 -4.03 5.99 10.50
C THR A 49 -4.31 5.70 9.04
N PHE A 50 -4.20 6.75 8.22
CA PHE A 50 -4.51 6.71 6.80
C PHE A 50 -3.38 7.36 6.02
N CYS A 51 -2.99 6.76 4.90
CA CYS A 51 -2.11 7.36 3.90
C CYS A 51 -2.85 7.38 2.57
N ARG A 52 -2.85 8.54 1.91
CA ARG A 52 -3.39 8.72 0.56
C ARG A 52 -2.28 9.11 -0.37
N PHE A 53 -2.24 8.50 -1.55
CA PHE A 53 -1.26 8.78 -2.57
C PHE A 53 -1.91 8.59 -3.95
N SER A 54 -1.44 9.30 -4.98
CA SER A 54 -1.94 9.13 -6.34
C SER A 54 -0.78 8.84 -7.28
N LEU A 55 -0.91 7.76 -8.05
CA LEU A 55 -0.07 7.51 -9.21
C LEU A 55 -0.74 8.22 -10.38
N GLY A 56 -0.26 9.42 -10.72
CA GLY A 56 -0.93 10.33 -11.63
C GLY A 56 -0.48 10.21 -13.09
N SER A 57 -1.15 10.99 -13.93
CA SER A 57 -0.88 11.10 -15.38
C SER A 57 0.46 11.75 -15.74
N ASP A 58 1.03 12.54 -14.84
CA ASP A 58 2.36 13.13 -14.96
C ASP A 58 3.37 12.27 -14.18
N PRO A 59 4.26 11.52 -14.87
CA PRO A 59 5.21 10.64 -14.21
C PRO A 59 6.28 11.38 -13.39
N ASP A 60 6.73 12.55 -13.86
CA ASP A 60 7.81 13.29 -13.18
C ASP A 60 7.26 13.88 -11.87
N PHE A 61 6.08 14.49 -11.92
CA PHE A 61 5.40 14.97 -10.72
C PHE A 61 5.09 13.83 -9.74
N THR A 62 4.64 12.68 -10.24
CA THR A 62 4.34 11.50 -9.43
C THR A 62 5.60 10.96 -8.75
N LEU A 63 6.73 10.92 -9.46
CA LEU A 63 8.01 10.46 -8.95
C LEU A 63 8.55 11.39 -7.85
N ASP A 64 8.46 12.70 -8.06
CA ASP A 64 8.86 13.70 -7.06
C ASP A 64 8.01 13.59 -5.78
N ALA A 65 6.70 13.39 -5.93
CA ALA A 65 5.80 13.15 -4.80
C ALA A 65 6.15 11.83 -4.09
N PHE A 66 6.43 10.76 -4.83
CA PHE A 66 6.81 9.47 -4.28
C PHE A 66 8.09 9.56 -3.45
N HIS A 67 9.14 10.22 -3.96
CA HIS A 67 10.39 10.41 -3.23
C HIS A 67 10.22 11.19 -1.93
N ARG A 68 9.43 12.27 -1.99
CA ARG A 68 9.19 13.15 -0.83
C ARG A 68 8.33 12.49 0.24
N GLU A 69 7.32 11.74 -0.16
CA GLU A 69 6.23 11.34 0.73
C GLU A 69 6.25 9.87 1.12
N ILE A 70 6.75 8.97 0.27
CA ILE A 70 6.57 7.51 0.45
C ILE A 70 7.91 6.78 0.51
N ALA A 71 8.84 7.08 -0.39
CA ALA A 71 10.04 6.27 -0.63
C ALA A 71 10.92 6.06 0.62
N SER A 72 10.96 7.05 1.51
CA SER A 72 11.80 6.99 2.70
C SER A 72 11.19 6.23 3.88
N ALA A 73 9.96 5.73 3.78
CA ALA A 73 9.27 5.04 4.86
C ALA A 73 9.82 3.62 5.08
N ARG A 74 10.49 3.40 6.21
CA ARG A 74 11.14 2.12 6.54
C ARG A 74 10.11 1.04 6.89
N THR A 75 10.52 -0.20 6.68
CA THR A 75 9.80 -1.34 7.25
C THR A 75 9.83 -1.30 8.76
N PHE A 76 8.90 -2.01 9.40
CA PHE A 76 8.75 -1.98 10.84
C PHE A 76 8.35 -3.32 11.43
N THR A 77 8.61 -3.48 12.73
CA THR A 77 8.16 -4.61 13.54
C THR A 77 7.93 -4.16 14.99
N PHE A 78 7.35 -5.04 15.80
CA PHE A 78 7.18 -4.84 17.23
C PHE A 78 8.25 -5.62 17.99
N GLU A 79 8.82 -5.03 19.04
CA GLU A 79 9.90 -5.62 19.84
C GLU A 79 9.60 -7.06 20.29
N GLU A 80 8.37 -7.30 20.75
CA GLU A 80 7.90 -8.60 21.23
C GLU A 80 7.81 -9.69 20.15
N GLU A 81 7.82 -9.32 18.86
CA GLU A 81 7.76 -10.27 17.74
C GLU A 81 9.17 -10.73 17.30
N ILE A 82 10.21 -9.98 17.67
CA ILE A 82 11.57 -10.18 17.16
C ILE A 82 12.13 -11.54 17.58
N GLU A 83 12.00 -11.90 18.86
CA GLU A 83 12.53 -13.17 19.37
C GLU A 83 11.90 -14.37 18.65
N TRP A 84 10.58 -14.34 18.47
CA TRP A 84 9.86 -15.37 17.74
C TRP A 84 10.30 -15.45 16.26
N MET A 85 10.43 -14.30 15.58
CA MET A 85 10.89 -14.27 14.18
C MET A 85 12.29 -14.88 14.05
N GLN A 86 13.22 -14.49 14.91
CA GLN A 86 14.60 -14.99 14.88
C GLN A 86 14.68 -16.49 15.20
N ALA A 87 13.92 -16.96 16.18
CA ALA A 87 13.82 -18.38 16.52
C ALA A 87 13.30 -19.23 15.35
N ASN A 88 12.49 -18.65 14.46
CA ASN A 88 11.97 -19.29 13.24
C ASN A 88 12.82 -19.00 11.99
N GLY A 89 14.03 -18.45 12.15
CA GLY A 89 14.94 -18.16 11.04
C GLY A 89 14.53 -16.98 10.15
N LEU A 90 13.57 -16.16 10.59
CA LEU A 90 13.13 -14.93 9.93
C LEU A 90 13.90 -13.72 10.47
N ALA A 91 13.86 -12.60 9.74
CA ALA A 91 14.45 -11.31 10.13
C ALA A 91 15.93 -11.38 10.59
N ARG A 92 16.72 -12.36 10.10
CA ARG A 92 18.10 -12.61 10.56
C ARG A 92 19.08 -11.47 10.32
N GLY A 93 18.79 -10.59 9.36
CA GLY A 93 19.55 -9.36 9.08
C GLY A 93 18.90 -8.09 9.62
N GLY A 94 17.83 -8.21 10.42
CA GLY A 94 17.12 -7.07 10.98
C GLY A 94 17.97 -6.31 11.99
N SER A 95 17.97 -4.99 11.89
CA SER A 95 18.64 -4.07 12.82
C SER A 95 17.92 -2.73 12.86
N LEU A 96 18.25 -1.88 13.84
CA LEU A 96 17.69 -0.53 13.93
C LEU A 96 18.12 0.39 12.75
N ASP A 97 19.13 -0.02 11.98
CA ASP A 97 19.59 0.70 10.79
C ASP A 97 18.66 0.47 9.58
N ASN A 98 17.92 -0.66 9.57
CA ASN A 98 17.09 -1.06 8.43
C ASN A 98 15.60 -1.24 8.75
N ALA A 99 15.21 -1.21 10.02
CA ALA A 99 13.82 -1.32 10.44
C ALA A 99 13.48 -0.35 11.59
N VAL A 100 12.24 0.12 11.61
CA VAL A 100 11.65 0.75 12.78
C VAL A 100 11.18 -0.33 13.75
N VAL A 101 11.55 -0.22 15.02
CA VAL A 101 11.09 -1.17 16.05
C VAL A 101 10.24 -0.42 17.06
N PHE A 102 8.96 -0.76 17.12
CA PHE A 102 8.04 -0.26 18.14
C PHE A 102 8.30 -0.99 19.46
N ALA A 103 8.45 -0.22 20.53
CA ALA A 103 8.69 -0.77 21.87
C ALA A 103 7.48 -1.59 22.34
N LYS A 104 7.73 -2.58 23.20
CA LYS A 104 6.69 -3.41 23.82
C LYS A 104 5.69 -2.61 24.66
N ASP A 105 4.54 -3.21 24.90
CA ASP A 105 3.45 -2.61 25.68
C ASP A 105 3.91 -2.02 27.03
N GLY A 106 3.50 -0.78 27.28
CA GLY A 106 3.86 -0.04 28.50
C GLY A 106 5.16 0.77 28.38
N GLN A 107 5.89 0.64 27.28
CA GLN A 107 6.94 1.57 26.86
C GLN A 107 6.43 2.38 25.66
N SER A 108 6.55 3.71 25.73
CA SER A 108 6.07 4.57 24.64
C SER A 108 7.18 4.82 23.61
N GLY A 109 6.84 4.65 22.33
CA GLY A 109 7.66 5.10 21.20
C GLY A 109 8.36 3.98 20.44
N VAL A 110 9.48 4.35 19.82
CA VAL A 110 10.31 3.47 18.98
C VAL A 110 11.71 3.33 19.58
N LEU A 111 12.35 2.19 19.34
CA LEU A 111 13.70 1.92 19.84
C LEU A 111 14.79 2.64 19.01
N ASN A 112 14.45 3.12 17.82
CA ASN A 112 15.37 3.88 16.97
C ASN A 112 15.69 5.24 17.62
N LYS A 113 16.98 5.52 17.88
CA LYS A 113 17.42 6.76 18.55
C LYS A 113 17.00 8.03 17.82
N ASP A 114 17.02 8.01 16.49
CA ASP A 114 16.62 9.14 15.64
C ASP A 114 15.09 9.22 15.45
N GLY A 115 14.34 8.28 16.03
CA GLY A 115 12.88 8.21 15.92
C GLY A 115 12.38 7.79 14.54
N LEU A 116 11.20 8.32 14.20
CA LEU A 116 10.54 8.11 12.91
C LEU A 116 10.93 9.22 11.91
N ARG A 117 11.02 8.86 10.63
CA ARG A 117 11.19 9.82 9.53
C ARG A 117 9.90 10.58 9.23
N PHE A 118 8.77 9.94 9.50
CA PHE A 118 7.43 10.51 9.37
C PHE A 118 6.61 10.15 10.61
N SER A 119 5.73 11.04 11.06
CA SER A 119 4.86 10.75 12.20
C SER A 119 3.93 9.55 11.97
N ASP A 120 3.70 9.17 10.71
CA ASP A 120 2.87 8.07 10.22
C ASP A 120 3.69 7.07 9.38
N GLU A 121 4.98 6.91 9.66
CA GLU A 121 5.94 6.13 8.85
C GLU A 121 5.47 4.68 8.57
N TRP A 122 4.81 4.02 9.53
CA TRP A 122 4.31 2.66 9.36
C TRP A 122 3.18 2.56 8.31
N THR A 123 2.32 3.57 8.23
CA THR A 123 1.21 3.63 7.26
C THR A 123 1.71 4.03 5.89
N ARG A 124 2.70 4.92 5.82
CA ARG A 124 3.42 5.24 4.57
C ARG A 124 4.17 4.01 4.05
N HIS A 125 4.78 3.21 4.92
CA HIS A 125 5.41 1.95 4.50
C HIS A 125 4.38 0.96 3.96
N LYS A 126 3.18 0.88 4.54
CA LYS A 126 2.11 0.05 3.97
C LYS A 126 1.59 0.58 2.63
N MET A 127 1.59 1.90 2.43
CA MET A 127 1.37 2.48 1.09
C MET A 127 2.50 2.10 0.12
N LEU A 128 3.77 2.18 0.54
CA LEU A 128 4.93 1.75 -0.25
C LEU A 128 4.79 0.27 -0.68
N ASP A 129 4.47 -0.61 0.27
CA ASP A 129 4.20 -2.04 0.01
C ASP A 129 3.08 -2.20 -1.05
N CYS A 130 1.95 -1.50 -0.87
CA CYS A 130 0.84 -1.56 -1.81
C CYS A 130 1.20 -1.04 -3.21
N ILE A 131 1.99 0.03 -3.33
CA ILE A 131 2.48 0.53 -4.62
C ILE A 131 3.32 -0.55 -5.32
N GLY A 132 4.21 -1.20 -4.59
CA GLY A 132 5.03 -2.30 -5.11
C GLY A 132 4.20 -3.51 -5.53
N ASP A 133 3.28 -3.95 -4.68
CA ASP A 133 2.40 -5.10 -4.95
C ASP A 133 1.50 -4.85 -6.16
N ILE A 134 0.87 -3.67 -6.25
CA ILE A 134 0.03 -3.29 -7.39
C ILE A 134 0.84 -3.16 -8.68
N GLY A 135 2.12 -2.79 -8.59
CA GLY A 135 3.04 -2.80 -9.74
C GLY A 135 3.17 -4.15 -10.43
N LEU A 136 2.83 -5.26 -9.74
CA LEU A 136 2.80 -6.61 -10.32
C LEU A 136 1.63 -6.83 -11.30
N ALA A 137 0.71 -5.87 -11.44
CA ALA A 137 -0.35 -5.90 -12.45
C ALA A 137 0.20 -5.86 -13.89
N GLY A 138 1.45 -5.42 -14.10
CA GLY A 138 2.10 -5.40 -15.41
C GLY A 138 1.75 -4.20 -16.29
N LEU A 139 0.65 -3.51 -16.01
CA LEU A 139 0.26 -2.23 -16.62
C LEU A 139 -0.15 -1.23 -15.51
N PRO A 140 0.03 0.09 -15.73
CA PRO A 140 -0.52 1.09 -14.83
C PRO A 140 -2.03 0.94 -14.70
N LEU A 141 -2.52 0.78 -13.48
CA LEU A 141 -3.95 0.72 -13.21
C LEU A 141 -4.58 2.12 -13.25
N HIS A 142 -5.85 2.17 -13.62
CA HIS A 142 -6.66 3.39 -13.58
C HIS A 142 -7.87 3.17 -12.67
N GLY A 143 -8.14 4.09 -11.75
CA GLY A 143 -9.28 4.05 -10.84
C GLY A 143 -8.93 4.37 -9.38
N TYR A 144 -9.64 3.73 -8.45
CA TYR A 144 -9.45 3.91 -7.01
C TYR A 144 -9.09 2.60 -6.33
N PHE A 145 -7.98 2.61 -5.58
CA PHE A 145 -7.55 1.52 -4.72
C PHE A 145 -7.77 1.88 -3.25
N PHE A 146 -8.45 1.00 -2.52
CA PHE A 146 -8.63 1.13 -1.08
C PHE A 146 -8.15 -0.14 -0.38
N ALA A 147 -7.47 0.00 0.75
CA ALA A 147 -7.12 -1.15 1.57
C ALA A 147 -7.16 -0.84 3.06
N THR A 148 -7.64 -1.79 3.86
CA THR A 148 -7.68 -1.75 5.32
C THR A 148 -6.75 -2.82 5.90
N SER A 149 -5.77 -2.37 6.67
CA SER A 149 -4.69 -3.18 7.26
C SER A 149 -4.06 -4.17 6.26
N PRO A 150 -3.65 -3.72 5.05
CA PRO A 150 -3.16 -4.63 4.02
C PRO A 150 -1.89 -5.36 4.43
N GLY A 151 -1.71 -6.54 3.84
CA GLY A 151 -0.42 -7.22 3.72
C GLY A 151 -0.34 -7.86 2.34
N HIS A 152 0.85 -8.31 1.94
CA HIS A 152 1.13 -8.77 0.57
C HIS A 152 0.17 -9.86 0.06
N ALA A 153 -0.29 -10.76 0.94
CA ALA A 153 -1.27 -11.78 0.55
C ALA A 153 -2.61 -11.16 0.11
N LEU A 154 -3.07 -10.10 0.77
CA LEU A 154 -4.35 -9.44 0.45
C LEU A 154 -4.27 -8.67 -0.87
N THR A 155 -3.20 -7.91 -1.09
CA THR A 155 -2.96 -7.16 -2.32
C THR A 155 -2.75 -8.10 -3.50
N HIS A 156 -2.03 -9.21 -3.30
CA HIS A 156 -1.91 -10.28 -4.29
C HIS A 156 -3.26 -10.91 -4.61
N ASP A 157 -4.06 -11.27 -3.60
CA ASP A 157 -5.41 -11.84 -3.81
C ASP A 157 -6.31 -10.86 -4.58
N LEU A 158 -6.18 -9.55 -4.34
CA LEU A 158 -6.94 -8.53 -5.09
C LEU A 158 -6.57 -8.53 -6.57
N LEU A 159 -5.27 -8.58 -6.91
CA LEU A 159 -4.85 -8.69 -8.31
C LEU A 159 -5.31 -10.00 -8.94
N ARG A 160 -5.26 -11.12 -8.20
CA ARG A 160 -5.82 -12.39 -8.68
C ARG A 160 -7.31 -12.27 -8.99
N GLU A 161 -8.09 -11.65 -8.11
CA GLU A 161 -9.52 -11.49 -8.34
C GLU A 161 -9.79 -10.51 -9.50
N LEU A 162 -8.96 -9.47 -9.68
CA LEU A 162 -9.03 -8.57 -10.83
C LEU A 162 -8.85 -9.35 -12.13
N PHE A 163 -7.78 -10.14 -12.26
CA PHE A 163 -7.45 -10.84 -13.50
C PHE A 163 -8.23 -12.13 -13.74
N LYS A 164 -9.01 -12.59 -12.77
CA LYS A 164 -9.83 -13.80 -12.87
C LYS A 164 -10.94 -13.70 -13.92
N ASP A 165 -11.41 -12.49 -14.19
CA ASP A 165 -12.49 -12.24 -15.15
C ASP A 165 -12.15 -11.01 -16.03
N PRO A 166 -12.05 -11.16 -17.36
CA PRO A 166 -11.85 -10.03 -18.28
C PRO A 166 -12.90 -8.92 -18.15
N GLU A 167 -14.11 -9.17 -17.64
CA GLU A 167 -15.10 -8.10 -17.39
C GLU A 167 -14.71 -7.14 -16.24
N ASN A 168 -13.67 -7.49 -15.48
CA ASN A 168 -13.20 -6.65 -14.39
C ASN A 168 -12.39 -5.44 -14.90
N TYR A 169 -11.72 -5.54 -16.04
CA TYR A 169 -10.80 -4.54 -16.55
C TYR A 169 -10.89 -4.40 -18.08
N GLU A 170 -10.34 -3.31 -18.59
CA GLU A 170 -10.12 -3.11 -20.01
C GLU A 170 -8.66 -2.68 -20.20
N GLU A 171 -7.98 -3.29 -21.18
CA GLU A 171 -6.64 -2.85 -21.57
C GLU A 171 -6.76 -1.76 -22.62
N VAL A 172 -6.19 -0.61 -22.30
CA VAL A 172 -6.29 0.58 -23.12
C VAL A 172 -4.91 0.95 -23.65
N PHE A 173 -4.75 0.88 -24.96
CA PHE A 173 -3.50 1.22 -25.64
C PHE A 173 -3.65 2.56 -26.36
N LYS A 174 -2.65 3.44 -26.21
CA LYS A 174 -2.56 4.62 -27.08
C LYS A 174 -2.21 4.15 -28.48
N THR A 175 -3.13 4.32 -29.42
CA THR A 175 -2.82 4.21 -30.85
C THR A 175 -1.79 5.30 -31.19
N LYS A 176 -0.66 4.90 -31.79
CA LYS A 176 0.34 5.83 -32.31
C LYS A 176 -0.21 6.64 -33.49
#